data_AF-A0A497PU48-F1
#
_entry.id   AF-A0A497PU48-F1
#
_cell.length_a   1.000
_cell.length_b   1.000
_cell.length_c   1.000
_cell.angle_alpha   90.00
_cell.angle_beta   90.00
_cell.angle_gamma   90.00
#
_symmetry.space_group_name_H-M   'P 1'
#
loop_
_entity.id
_entity.type
_entity.pdbx_description
1 polymer ?
#
loop_
_entity_poly.entity_id
_entity_poly.type
_entity_poly.pdbx_seq_one_letter_code
_entity_poly.pdbx_strand_id
1 'polypeptide(L)'
;MKKVLEYRDSQFHECSGTPSTPITLTVDEAAKKLVLVIPTGTGMIERRAAERNARGIEKVGYQTSAGARIGRGFELVIEGHGGGLPDRLKHSPREVY
;
A
#
# COMPACT_ATOMS: atom_id res chain seq x y z
N MET A 1 0.51 -18.70 -0.91
CA MET A 1 -0.77 -18.42 -0.23
C MET A 1 -1.14 -16.95 -0.47
N LYS A 2 -2.43 -16.59 -0.42
CA LYS A 2 -2.86 -15.19 -0.43
C LYS A 2 -3.29 -14.78 0.98
N LYS A 3 -2.75 -13.68 1.50
CA LYS A 3 -3.18 -13.08 2.77
C LYS A 3 -3.66 -11.66 2.53
N VAL A 4 -4.84 -11.33 3.04
CA VAL A 4 -5.41 -9.99 2.94
C VAL A 4 -5.18 -9.26 4.26
N LEU A 5 -4.69 -8.04 4.17
CA LEU A 5 -4.52 -7.12 5.27
C LEU A 5 -5.45 -5.93 5.06
N GLU A 6 -6.09 -5.45 6.12
CA GLU A 6 -6.94 -4.26 6.09
C GLU A 6 -6.21 -3.08 6.78
N TYR A 7 -6.39 -1.86 6.29
CA TYR A 7 -5.75 -0.68 6.85
C TYR A 7 -6.68 0.03 7.84
N ARG A 8 -6.35 -0.03 9.13
CA ARG A 8 -7.09 0.62 10.23
C ARG A 8 -6.11 1.15 11.27
N ASP A 9 -6.50 2.18 12.01
CA ASP A 9 -5.67 2.76 13.09
C ASP A 9 -4.24 3.11 12.63
N SER A 10 -4.12 3.59 11.39
CA SER A 10 -2.86 3.92 10.71
C SER A 10 -1.91 2.76 10.40
N GLN A 11 -2.34 1.49 10.55
CA GLN A 11 -1.53 0.28 10.35
C GLN A 11 -2.28 -0.83 9.60
N PHE A 12 -1.57 -1.86 9.14
CA PHE A 12 -2.16 -3.03 8.48
C PHE A 12 -2.41 -4.16 9.47
N HIS A 13 -3.60 -4.75 9.41
CA HIS A 13 -4.04 -5.85 10.26
C HIS A 13 -4.47 -7.04 9.41
N GLU A 14 -4.18 -8.26 9.87
CA GLU A 14 -4.67 -9.46 9.18
C GLU A 14 -6.20 -9.50 9.16
N CYS A 15 -6.75 -9.71 7.97
CA CYS A 15 -8.16 -9.92 7.77
C CYS A 15 -8.42 -11.40 7.50
N SER A 16 -9.25 -12.05 8.32
CA SER A 16 -9.65 -13.45 8.19
C SER A 16 -10.92 -13.65 7.37
N GLY A 17 -11.46 -12.58 6.75
CA GLY A 17 -12.71 -12.60 6.00
C GLY A 17 -12.87 -11.38 5.10
N THR A 18 -14.05 -10.77 5.11
CA THR A 18 -14.32 -9.53 4.37
C THR A 18 -13.68 -8.34 5.10
N PRO A 19 -12.85 -7.53 4.42
CA PRO A 19 -12.27 -6.32 5.00
C PRO A 19 -13.35 -5.35 5.47
N SER A 20 -13.17 -4.78 6.66
CA SER A 20 -14.05 -3.76 7.21
C SER A 20 -13.68 -2.36 6.74
N THR A 21 -12.41 -2.15 6.38
CA THR A 21 -11.90 -0.89 5.83
C THR A 21 -11.71 -0.99 4.33
N PRO A 22 -11.88 0.12 3.59
CA PRO A 22 -11.89 0.06 2.14
C PRO A 22 -10.47 0.05 1.54
N ILE A 23 -9.44 0.43 2.30
CA ILE A 23 -8.03 0.27 1.94
C ILE A 23 -7.58 -1.13 2.36
N THR A 24 -7.02 -1.89 1.42
CA THR A 24 -6.58 -3.27 1.65
C THR A 24 -5.23 -3.54 1.02
N LEU A 25 -4.47 -4.47 1.58
CA LEU A 25 -3.17 -4.91 1.07
C LEU A 25 -3.17 -6.44 0.97
N THR A 26 -3.05 -6.95 -0.24
CA THR A 26 -2.98 -8.40 -0.49
C THR A 26 -1.53 -8.83 -0.66
N VAL A 27 -1.10 -9.77 0.16
CA VAL A 27 0.19 -10.45 0.03
C VAL A 27 -0.03 -11.71 -0.81
N ASP A 28 0.44 -11.70 -2.06
CA ASP A 28 0.40 -12.84 -2.96
C ASP A 28 1.79 -13.48 -3.05
N GLU A 29 1.98 -14.60 -2.33
CA GLU A 29 3.26 -15.29 -2.31
C GLU A 29 3.59 -16.07 -3.58
N ALA A 30 2.57 -16.41 -4.38
CA ALA A 30 2.75 -17.13 -5.63
C ALA A 30 3.26 -16.17 -6.71
N ALA A 31 2.66 -14.98 -6.77
CA ALA A 31 3.09 -13.92 -7.68
C ALA A 31 4.31 -13.13 -7.17
N LYS A 32 4.69 -13.30 -5.89
CA LYS A 32 5.68 -12.46 -5.19
C LYS A 32 5.31 -10.97 -5.24
N LYS A 33 4.03 -10.66 -5.01
CA LYS A 33 3.47 -9.30 -5.08
C LYS A 33 2.80 -8.87 -3.78
N LEU A 34 2.88 -7.57 -3.51
CA LEU A 34 2.08 -6.84 -2.54
C LEU A 34 1.12 -5.96 -3.32
N VAL A 35 -0.18 -6.24 -3.28
CA VAL A 35 -1.20 -5.48 -4.02
C VAL A 35 -1.94 -4.59 -3.04
N LEU A 36 -1.60 -3.30 -3.04
CA LEU A 36 -2.24 -2.27 -2.23
C LEU A 36 -3.42 -1.70 -3.01
N VAL A 37 -4.65 -1.91 -2.54
CA VAL A 37 -5.86 -1.34 -3.11
C VAL A 37 -6.28 -0.13 -2.30
N ILE A 38 -6.36 1.04 -2.96
CA ILE A 38 -6.83 2.29 -2.36
C ILE A 38 -8.07 2.76 -3.14
N PRO A 39 -9.24 2.86 -2.49
CA PRO A 39 -10.47 3.24 -3.17
C PRO A 39 -10.43 4.73 -3.59
N THR A 40 -11.25 5.06 -4.58
CA THR A 40 -11.45 6.46 -4.99
C THR A 40 -12.13 7.25 -3.87
N GLY A 41 -11.64 8.46 -3.60
CA GLY A 41 -12.19 9.33 -2.55
C GLY A 41 -11.47 9.23 -1.21
N THR A 42 -10.51 8.31 -1.04
CA THR A 42 -9.61 8.31 0.12
C THR A 42 -8.83 9.63 0.19
N GLY A 43 -8.79 10.23 1.39
CA GLY A 43 -8.05 11.46 1.62
C GLY A 43 -6.55 11.31 1.34
N MET A 44 -5.91 12.37 0.86
CA MET A 44 -4.48 12.34 0.49
C MET A 44 -3.56 11.87 1.63
N ILE A 45 -3.88 12.25 2.87
CA ILE A 45 -3.11 11.88 4.06
C ILE A 45 -3.18 10.37 4.31
N GLU A 46 -4.39 9.82 4.32
CA GLU A 46 -4.64 8.39 4.56
C GLU A 46 -4.02 7.54 3.45
N ARG A 47 -4.15 7.97 2.19
CA ARG A 47 -3.47 7.37 1.06
C ARG A 47 -1.95 7.31 1.26
N ARG A 48 -1.31 8.44 1.55
CA ARG A 48 0.15 8.49 1.77
C ARG A 48 0.59 7.62 2.94
N ALA A 49 -0.21 7.58 4.01
CA ALA A 49 0.07 6.77 5.18
C ALA A 49 -0.02 5.26 4.84
N ALA A 50 -1.06 4.83 4.11
CA ALA A 50 -1.18 3.45 3.64
C ALA A 50 -0.03 3.05 2.69
N GLU A 51 0.31 3.91 1.71
CA GLU A 51 1.44 3.67 0.81
C GLU A 51 2.77 3.54 1.56
N ARG A 52 3.03 4.42 2.54
CA ARG A 52 4.24 4.35 3.39
C ARG A 52 4.30 3.03 4.17
N ASN A 53 3.18 2.61 4.77
CA ASN A 53 3.11 1.35 5.51
C ASN A 53 3.35 0.15 4.60
N ALA A 54 2.75 0.14 3.40
CA ALA A 54 2.93 -0.94 2.42
C ALA A 54 4.38 -1.05 1.95
N ARG A 55 5.06 0.08 1.68
CA ARG A 55 6.51 0.11 1.41
C ARG A 55 7.35 -0.37 2.59
N GLY A 56 6.91 -0.08 3.83
CA GLY A 56 7.52 -0.65 5.02
C GLY A 56 7.49 -2.18 4.99
N ILE A 57 6.31 -2.75 4.73
CA ILE A 57 6.10 -4.20 4.61
C ILE A 57 6.93 -4.80 3.48
N GLU A 58 7.00 -4.14 2.31
CA GLU A 58 7.87 -4.54 1.20
C GLU A 58 9.33 -4.70 1.66
N LYS A 59 9.83 -3.75 2.47
CA LYS A 59 11.22 -3.73 2.92
C LYS A 59 11.53 -4.73 4.03
N VAL A 60 10.68 -4.84 5.06
CA VAL A 60 10.99 -5.61 6.28
C VAL A 60 10.14 -6.87 6.46
N GLY A 61 9.08 -7.02 5.68
CA GLY A 61 8.05 -8.05 5.81
C GLY A 61 6.98 -7.68 6.83
N TYR A 62 5.77 -8.20 6.61
CA TYR A 62 4.67 -8.12 7.56
C TYR A 62 4.77 -9.27 8.57
N GLN A 63 4.70 -8.97 9.86
CA GLN A 63 4.66 -9.98 10.91
C GLN A 63 3.22 -10.44 11.12
N THR A 64 2.94 -11.69 10.79
CA THR A 64 1.65 -12.34 11.01
C THR A 64 1.42 -12.63 12.50
N SER A 65 0.18 -12.79 12.91
CA SER A 65 -0.23 -13.24 14.25
C SER A 65 0.36 -14.60 14.63
N ALA A 66 0.64 -15.45 13.64
CA ALA A 66 1.34 -16.73 13.82
C ALA A 66 2.86 -16.60 13.98
N GLY A 67 3.42 -15.38 13.97
CA GLY A 67 4.85 -15.13 14.13
C GLY A 67 5.69 -15.22 12.84
N ALA A 68 5.12 -15.65 11.72
CA ALA A 68 5.81 -15.69 10.44
C ALA A 68 5.92 -14.28 9.80
N ARG A 69 7.00 -14.01 9.06
CA ARG A 69 7.16 -12.81 8.23
C ARG A 69 6.88 -13.10 6.76
N ILE A 70 6.01 -12.30 6.14
CA ILE A 70 5.58 -12.45 4.75
C ILE A 70 5.78 -11.15 3.96
N GLY A 71 5.84 -11.23 2.63
CA GLY A 71 5.82 -10.04 1.77
C GLY A 71 7.14 -9.27 1.65
N ARG A 72 8.21 -9.69 2.32
CA ARG A 72 9.53 -9.06 2.21
C ARG A 72 10.11 -9.25 0.80
N GLY A 73 10.52 -8.15 0.17
CA GLY A 73 11.13 -8.15 -1.17
C GLY A 73 10.16 -8.46 -2.31
N PHE A 74 8.85 -8.42 -2.04
CA PHE A 74 7.82 -8.62 -3.06
C PHE A 74 7.61 -7.32 -3.85
N GLU A 75 7.17 -7.42 -5.09
CA GLU A 75 6.83 -6.26 -5.90
C GLU A 75 5.60 -5.54 -5.34
N LEU A 76 5.73 -4.28 -4.96
CA LEU A 76 4.60 -3.46 -4.52
C LEU A 76 3.85 -2.88 -5.73
N VAL A 77 2.63 -3.37 -5.94
CA VAL A 77 1.66 -2.87 -6.91
C VAL A 77 0.62 -2.05 -6.17
N ILE A 78 0.42 -0.80 -6.57
CA ILE A 78 -0.59 0.07 -5.99
C ILE A 78 -1.72 0.22 -6.99
N GLU A 79 -2.88 -0.33 -6.66
CA GLU A 79 -4.12 -0.28 -7.43
C GLU A 79 -5.07 0.75 -6.80
N GLY A 80 -5.66 1.60 -7.63
CA GLY A 80 -6.39 2.78 -7.18
C GLY A 80 -5.77 4.04 -7.76
N HIS A 81 -6.61 5.03 -8.07
CA HIS A 81 -6.23 6.21 -8.87
C HIS A 81 -4.87 6.80 -8.44
N GLY A 82 -3.85 6.44 -9.22
CA GLY A 82 -2.66 7.22 -9.39
C GLY A 82 -3.10 8.54 -9.98
N GLY A 83 -3.41 9.50 -9.11
CA GLY A 83 -3.27 10.90 -9.46
C GLY A 83 -1.83 11.07 -9.93
N GLY A 84 -1.62 10.94 -11.24
CA GLY A 84 -0.42 11.43 -11.88
C GLY A 84 -0.21 12.84 -11.34
N LEU A 85 1.02 13.14 -10.95
CA LEU A 85 1.41 14.49 -10.61
C LEU A 85 0.84 15.38 -11.73
N PRO A 86 -0.11 16.30 -11.47
CA PRO A 86 -0.65 17.13 -12.54
C PRO A 86 0.55 17.81 -13.22
N ASP A 87 0.60 17.83 -14.56
CA ASP A 87 1.81 18.21 -15.32
C ASP A 87 2.43 19.54 -14.86
N ARG A 88 1.62 20.47 -14.35
CA ARG A 88 2.05 21.73 -13.70
C ARG A 88 3.05 21.56 -12.54
N LEU A 89 3.09 20.40 -11.88
CA LEU A 89 4.01 20.08 -10.78
C LEU A 89 5.24 19.27 -11.26
N LYS A 90 5.25 18.80 -12.51
CA LYS A 90 6.42 18.12 -13.11
C LYS A 90 7.45 19.12 -13.64
N HIS A 91 7.04 20.36 -13.89
CA HIS A 91 7.93 21.44 -14.32
C HIS A 91 8.48 22.20 -13.11
N SER A 92 9.78 22.06 -12.86
CA SER A 92 10.49 22.93 -11.91
C SER A 92 10.63 24.32 -12.55
N PRO A 93 10.16 25.41 -11.91
CA PRO A 93 10.39 26.77 -12.38
C PRO A 93 11.83 27.14 -12.02
N ARG A 94 12.80 26.58 -12.74
CA ARG A 94 14.12 27.20 -12.80
C ARG A 94 13.97 28.44 -13.67
N GLU A 95 13.70 29.58 -13.03
CA GLU A 95 14.05 30.87 -13.58
C GLU A 95 15.54 30.83 -13.90
N VAL A 96 15.86 30.79 -15.19
CA VAL A 96 17.20 31.05 -15.70
C VAL A 96 17.29 32.57 -15.78
N TYR A 97 17.97 33.18 -14.81
CA TYR A 97 18.38 34.57 -14.87
C TYR A 97 19.66 34.69 -15.70
#